data_AF-A0A9E4WER3-F1
#
_entry.id   AF-A0A9E4WER3-F1
#
_cell.length_a   1.000
_cell.length_b   1.000
_cell.length_c   1.000
_cell.angle_alpha   90.00
_cell.angle_beta   90.00
_cell.angle_gamma   90.00
#
_symmetry.space_group_name_H-M   'P 1'
#
loop_
_entity.id
_entity.type
_entity.pdbx_description
1 polymer ?
#
loop_
_entity_poly.entity_id
_entity_poly.type
_entity_poly.pdbx_seq_one_letter_code
_entity_poly.pdbx_strand_id
1 'polypeptide(L)'
;LATLAMSGLSAGPHPNHLYHGNCAEQGGEIHVTLDNIVADETGAGIQSTNNDEQPLSHFEAGHYLAVHESEDDLTVVACGDVVSSTP
;
A
#
# COMPACT_ATOMS: atom_id res chain seq x y z
N LEU A 1 5.17 -3.97 -11.47
CA LEU A 1 5.72 -4.39 -10.18
C LEU A 1 5.73 -3.21 -9.21
N ALA A 2 5.03 -3.32 -8.09
CA ALA A 2 5.24 -2.53 -6.89
C ALA A 2 5.92 -3.42 -5.86
N THR A 3 6.88 -2.89 -5.13
CA THR A 3 7.53 -3.59 -4.00
C THR A 3 7.41 -2.71 -2.77
N LEU A 4 6.79 -3.26 -1.73
CA LEU A 4 6.64 -2.61 -0.43
C LEU A 4 7.54 -3.36 0.56
N ALA A 5 8.37 -2.63 1.27
CA ALA A 5 9.17 -3.14 2.38
C ALA A 5 8.83 -2.30 3.62
N MET A 6 8.31 -2.97 4.65
CA MET A 6 7.84 -2.33 5.87
C MET A 6 8.43 -2.99 7.12
N SER A 7 8.47 -2.21 8.19
CA SER A 7 8.92 -2.63 9.51
C SER A 7 8.08 -1.95 10.58
N GLY A 8 7.92 -2.58 11.74
CA GLY A 8 7.14 -2.05 12.86
C GLY A 8 5.64 -2.38 12.78
N LEU A 9 5.27 -3.33 11.91
CA LEU A 9 3.92 -3.88 11.83
C LEU A 9 3.70 -4.93 12.95
N SER A 10 2.44 -5.26 13.24
CA SER A 10 2.13 -6.49 13.97
C SER A 10 2.43 -7.73 13.10
N ALA A 11 2.56 -8.91 13.69
CA ALA A 11 2.81 -10.13 12.91
C ALA A 11 1.53 -10.55 12.16
N GLY A 12 1.66 -10.92 10.90
CA GLY A 12 0.53 -11.38 10.07
C GLY A 12 0.33 -10.58 8.77
N PRO A 13 -0.83 -10.76 8.11
CA PRO A 13 -1.14 -10.11 6.85
C PRO A 13 -1.68 -8.67 7.04
N HIS A 14 -1.16 -7.75 6.24
CA HIS A 14 -1.56 -6.34 6.18
C HIS A 14 -2.07 -5.99 4.77
N PRO A 15 -3.39 -5.85 4.60
CA PRO A 15 -3.97 -5.38 3.35
C PRO A 15 -3.45 -3.99 3.00
N ASN A 16 -3.30 -3.72 1.71
CA ASN A 16 -2.85 -2.44 1.22
C ASN A 16 -3.40 -2.13 -0.17
N HIS A 17 -3.65 -0.84 -0.42
CA HIS A 17 -4.36 -0.39 -1.60
C HIS A 17 -3.82 0.95 -2.12
N LEU A 18 -3.87 1.13 -3.44
CA LEU A 18 -3.74 2.44 -4.06
C LEU A 18 -5.12 3.09 -4.17
N TYR A 19 -5.22 4.30 -3.63
CA TYR A 19 -6.40 5.13 -3.64
C TYR A 19 -6.20 6.36 -4.52
N HIS A 20 -7.27 6.89 -5.10
CA HIS A 20 -7.27 8.25 -5.63
C HIS A 20 -7.29 9.28 -4.49
N GLY A 21 -6.49 10.35 -4.61
CA GLY A 21 -6.40 11.43 -3.63
C GLY A 21 -5.00 11.59 -3.05
N ASN A 22 -4.92 11.87 -1.75
CA ASN A 22 -3.68 12.03 -1.00
C ASN A 22 -3.87 11.66 0.48
N CYS A 23 -2.76 11.51 1.20
CA CYS A 23 -2.76 11.13 2.61
C CYS A 23 -3.37 12.15 3.57
N ALA A 24 -3.51 13.42 3.18
CA ALA A 24 -4.16 14.44 4.00
C ALA A 24 -5.69 14.31 3.99
N GLU A 25 -6.27 13.71 2.96
CA GLU A 25 -7.70 13.48 2.79
C GLU A 25 -7.97 12.04 2.32
N GLN A 26 -7.94 11.10 3.27
CA GLN A 26 -8.19 9.68 3.00
C GLN A 26 -9.68 9.38 2.78
N GLY A 27 -9.95 8.22 2.17
CA GLY A 27 -11.30 7.70 1.93
C GLY A 27 -11.76 7.78 0.47
N GLY A 28 -10.81 7.96 -0.46
CA GLY A 28 -11.07 7.92 -1.89
C GLY A 28 -11.44 6.53 -2.42
N GLU A 29 -11.63 6.44 -3.74
CA GLU A 29 -11.85 5.18 -4.43
C GLU A 29 -10.57 4.33 -4.46
N ILE A 30 -10.70 3.02 -4.24
CA ILE A 30 -9.62 2.05 -4.42
C ILE A 30 -9.46 1.77 -5.91
N HIS A 31 -8.29 2.06 -6.46
CA HIS A 31 -7.95 1.74 -7.85
C HIS A 31 -7.19 0.43 -7.99
N VAL A 32 -6.35 0.08 -7.01
CA VAL A 32 -5.57 -1.17 -7.06
C VAL A 32 -5.56 -1.80 -5.67
N THR A 33 -5.97 -3.06 -5.59
CA THR A 33 -5.68 -3.93 -4.45
C THR A 33 -4.33 -4.58 -4.68
N LEU A 34 -3.42 -4.36 -3.73
CA LEU A 34 -2.11 -4.98 -3.74
C LEU A 34 -2.13 -6.24 -2.87
N ASP A 35 -1.16 -7.13 -3.09
CA ASP A 35 -1.03 -8.31 -2.23
C ASP A 35 -0.69 -7.88 -0.81
N ASN A 36 -1.21 -8.62 0.17
CA ASN A 36 -0.97 -8.35 1.58
C ASN A 36 0.53 -8.40 1.90
N ILE A 37 1.01 -7.42 2.66
CA ILE A 37 2.33 -7.51 3.28
C ILE A 37 2.21 -8.51 4.43
N VAL A 38 2.98 -9.59 4.40
CA VAL A 38 3.02 -10.54 5.52
C VAL A 38 4.23 -10.21 6.38
N ALA A 39 3.97 -9.61 7.55
CA ALA A 39 5.00 -9.28 8.52
C ALA A 39 5.31 -10.48 9.43
N ASP A 40 6.59 -10.66 9.73
CA ASP A 40 7.06 -11.66 10.69
C ASP A 40 6.90 -11.19 12.15
N GLU A 41 7.30 -12.02 13.10
CA GLU A 41 7.26 -11.72 14.55
C GLU A 41 8.14 -10.51 14.95
N THR A 42 9.04 -10.06 14.07
CA THR A 42 9.83 -8.82 14.28
C THR A 42 9.13 -7.58 13.73
N GLY A 43 7.97 -7.77 13.10
CA GLY A 43 7.17 -6.72 12.46
C GLY A 43 7.69 -6.30 11.09
N ALA A 44 8.56 -7.11 10.46
CA ALA A 44 9.13 -6.84 9.15
C ALA A 44 8.44 -7.65 8.06
N GLY A 45 8.12 -7.02 6.94
CA GLY A 45 7.47 -7.67 5.79
C GLY A 45 7.87 -7.03 4.48
N ILE A 46 8.02 -7.87 3.45
CA ILE A 46 8.28 -7.42 2.07
C ILE A 46 7.31 -8.15 1.15
N GLN A 47 6.59 -7.39 0.34
CA GLN A 47 5.69 -7.95 -0.66
C GLN A 47 5.89 -7.25 -2.01
N SER A 48 5.75 -8.02 -3.09
CA SER A 48 5.76 -7.47 -4.44
C SER A 48 4.52 -7.90 -5.20
N THR A 49 3.86 -6.93 -5.83
CA THR A 49 2.64 -7.14 -6.59
C THR A 49 2.83 -6.71 -8.04
N ASN A 50 2.35 -7.53 -8.97
CA ASN A 50 2.15 -7.14 -10.34
C ASN A 50 0.67 -6.82 -10.57
N ASN A 51 0.40 -5.67 -11.16
CA ASN A 51 -0.93 -5.34 -11.63
C ASN A 51 -0.99 -5.65 -13.12
N ASP A 52 -1.74 -6.68 -13.48
CA ASP A 52 -1.87 -7.12 -14.87
C ASP A 52 -2.90 -6.30 -15.66
N GLU A 53 -3.81 -5.60 -14.96
CA GLU A 53 -4.86 -4.80 -15.59
C GLU A 53 -4.31 -3.49 -16.16
N GLN A 54 -3.46 -2.79 -15.39
CA GLN A 54 -2.81 -1.55 -15.83
C GLN A 54 -1.39 -1.38 -15.26
N PRO A 55 -0.47 -0.79 -16.04
CA PRO A 55 0.84 -0.42 -15.54
C PRO A 55 0.73 0.50 -14.33
N LEU A 56 1.47 0.21 -13.26
CA LEU A 56 1.43 1.01 -12.04
C LEU A 56 1.90 2.46 -12.24
N SER A 57 2.66 2.73 -13.31
CA SER A 57 3.04 4.08 -13.72
C SER A 57 1.83 4.97 -14.05
N HIS A 58 0.66 4.39 -14.31
CA HIS A 58 -0.60 5.13 -14.48
C HIS A 58 -1.02 5.89 -13.20
N PHE A 59 -0.57 5.42 -12.03
CA PHE A 59 -0.97 5.96 -10.72
C PHE A 59 0.09 6.88 -10.09
N GLU A 60 1.06 7.39 -10.86
CA GLU A 60 2.21 8.16 -10.34
C GLU A 60 1.89 9.56 -9.76
N ALA A 61 0.68 10.07 -9.96
CA ALA A 61 0.26 11.35 -9.38
C ALA A 61 -1.22 11.33 -9.00
N GLY A 62 -1.57 12.03 -7.91
CA GLY A 62 -2.94 12.11 -7.41
C GLY A 62 -3.45 10.80 -6.81
N HIS A 63 -2.54 9.93 -6.41
CA HIS A 63 -2.85 8.69 -5.72
C HIS A 63 -2.01 8.56 -4.46
N TYR A 64 -2.50 7.78 -3.51
CA TYR A 64 -1.75 7.42 -2.32
C TYR A 64 -1.90 5.94 -2.03
N LEU A 65 -0.86 5.38 -1.41
CA LEU A 65 -0.88 4.04 -0.85
C LEU A 65 -1.31 4.14 0.60
N ALA A 66 -2.24 3.28 1.03
CA ALA A 66 -2.51 3.06 2.44
C ALA A 66 -2.38 1.59 2.81
N VAL A 67 -1.85 1.35 4.00
CA VAL A 67 -1.63 0.02 4.60
C VAL A 67 -2.45 -0.09 5.87
N HIS A 68 -3.17 -1.19 6.00
CA HIS A 68 -4.07 -1.45 7.12
C HIS A 68 -3.39 -2.28 8.23
N GLU A 69 -3.88 -2.15 9.46
CA GLU A 69 -3.36 -2.88 10.62
C GLU A 69 -3.51 -4.39 10.48
N SER A 70 -4.62 -4.91 9.95
CA SER A 70 -4.78 -6.34 9.65
C SER A 70 -5.99 -6.58 8.74
N GLU A 71 -6.28 -7.83 8.41
CA GLU A 71 -7.51 -8.20 7.69
C GLU A 71 -8.78 -7.99 8.53
N ASP A 72 -8.66 -8.03 9.87
CA ASP A 72 -9.78 -7.86 10.80
C ASP A 72 -9.92 -6.41 11.31
N ASP A 73 -8.83 -5.63 11.26
CA ASP A 73 -8.79 -4.20 11.60
C ASP A 73 -8.26 -3.38 10.43
N LEU A 74 -9.18 -2.74 9.70
CA LEU A 74 -8.87 -1.92 8.54
C LEU A 74 -8.43 -0.49 8.90
N THR A 75 -8.04 -0.22 10.14
CA THR A 75 -7.38 1.04 10.52
C THR A 75 -6.13 1.24 9.68
N VAL A 76 -5.99 2.42 9.06
CA VAL A 76 -4.80 2.77 8.27
C VAL A 76 -3.65 3.11 9.22
N VAL A 77 -2.55 2.37 9.11
CA VAL A 77 -1.36 2.52 9.97
C VAL A 77 -0.17 3.15 9.26
N ALA A 78 -0.16 3.11 7.93
CA ALA A 78 0.77 3.87 7.12
C ALA A 78 0.08 4.41 5.88
N CYS A 79 0.49 5.60 5.47
CA CYS A 79 0.03 6.24 4.25
C CYS A 79 1.23 6.92 3.56
N GLY A 80 1.30 6.81 2.23
CA GLY A 80 2.28 7.53 1.43
C GLY A 80 1.70 8.00 0.10
N ASP A 81 1.85 9.30 -0.19
CA ASP A 81 1.50 9.85 -1.49
C ASP A 81 2.42 9.26 -2.57
N VAL A 82 1.82 8.80 -3.67
CA VAL A 82 2.59 8.33 -4.82
C VAL A 82 3.03 9.53 -5.62
N VAL A 83 4.34 9.61 -5.84
CA VAL A 83 4.97 10.63 -6.68
C VAL A 83 5.81 9.93 -7.72
N SER A 84 5.92 10.52 -8.90
CA SER A 84 6.88 10.06 -9.89
C SER A 84 8.29 10.25 -9.34
N SER A 85 9.07 9.16 -9.34
CA SER A 85 10.50 9.28 -9.07
C SER A 85 11.19 9.64 -10.38
N THR A 86 11.71 10.86 -10.45
CA THR A 86 12.75 11.17 -11.45
C THR A 86 14.08 10.78 -10.80
N PRO A 87 14.87 9.87 -11.39
CA PRO A 87 16.19 9.55 -10.85
C PRO A 87 17.13 10.77 -10.88
#